data_AF-A0AAD4LUZ6-F1
#
_entry.id   AF-A0AAD4LUZ6-F1
#
_cell.length_a   1.000
_cell.length_b   1.000
_cell.length_c   1.000
_cell.angle_alpha   90.00
_cell.angle_beta   90.00
_cell.angle_gamma   90.00
#
_symmetry.space_group_name_H-M   'P 1'
#
loop_
_entity.id
_entity.type
_entity.pdbx_description
1 polymer ?
#
loop_
_entity_poly.entity_id
_entity_poly.type
_entity_poly.pdbx_seq_one_letter_code
_entity_poly.pdbx_strand_id
1 'polypeptide(L)'
;MAAILPLHLPDHLPTLLISTVGFAAVHHLVAPEFAQFLLGKKAWDALGTRDRVGWQSHASSLVHSLLILPLAARCLHIPALAADRAFGWDPRAGTLFAVTSGYFLWDSVVCIVHYEGIGFMVHGLACLAIYLNAFRPFLAYYGSRFLLWELSTPFLNIHWMLDKTGQTGSPLQFVNGLILLSTFAGARLAYGSIMSYQFSQTLFESRDGLPSAVFAGYAFGNLILNGLNVFWFTRMIVALRKRFNSGKKDRGNDNTAGAKGRPISQANTTTADGTARVKKRN
;
A
#
# COMPACT_ATOMS: atom_id res chain seq x y z
N MET A 1 -4.39 -39.43 10.26
CA MET A 1 -4.67 -39.44 8.81
C MET A 1 -5.00 -38.03 8.41
N ALA A 2 -4.18 -37.37 7.58
CA ALA A 2 -4.53 -36.06 7.03
C ALA A 2 -5.73 -36.27 6.09
N ALA A 3 -6.91 -35.83 6.50
CA ALA A 3 -8.06 -35.77 5.59
C ALA A 3 -7.66 -34.90 4.40
N ILE A 4 -7.75 -35.43 3.18
CA ILE A 4 -7.53 -34.64 1.97
C ILE A 4 -8.69 -33.67 1.90
N LEU A 5 -8.48 -32.45 2.38
CA LEU A 5 -9.47 -31.38 2.30
C LEU A 5 -9.84 -31.15 0.83
N PRO A 6 -11.14 -30.94 0.53
CA PRO A 6 -11.58 -30.72 -0.84
C PRO A 6 -10.89 -29.48 -1.42
N LEU A 7 -10.40 -29.60 -2.65
CA LEU A 7 -9.78 -28.46 -3.34
C LEU A 7 -10.87 -27.64 -4.02
N HIS A 8 -11.12 -26.42 -3.52
CA HIS A 8 -12.12 -25.50 -4.08
C HIS A 8 -11.56 -24.58 -5.17
N LEU A 9 -10.26 -24.65 -5.47
CA LEU A 9 -9.62 -23.80 -6.48
C LEU A 9 -10.30 -23.92 -7.87
N PRO A 10 -10.68 -25.10 -8.39
CA PRO A 10 -11.34 -25.21 -9.69
C PRO A 10 -12.59 -24.35 -9.84
N ASP A 11 -13.43 -24.27 -8.81
CA ASP A 11 -14.67 -23.47 -8.81
C ASP A 11 -14.41 -21.96 -8.87
N HIS A 12 -13.22 -21.55 -8.43
CA HIS A 12 -12.82 -20.16 -8.29
C HIS A 12 -11.72 -19.72 -9.27
N LEU A 13 -11.17 -20.66 -10.04
CA LEU A 13 -10.09 -20.41 -10.99
C LEU A 13 -10.46 -19.37 -12.05
N PRO A 14 -11.68 -19.38 -12.64
CA PRO A 14 -12.07 -18.32 -13.57
C PRO A 14 -12.03 -16.93 -12.93
N THR A 15 -12.52 -16.78 -11.69
CA THR A 15 -12.49 -15.50 -10.96
C THR A 15 -11.06 -15.05 -10.70
N LEU A 16 -10.16 -15.97 -10.33
CA LEU A 16 -8.75 -15.67 -10.12
C LEU A 16 -8.10 -15.16 -11.41
N LEU A 17 -8.27 -15.88 -12.52
CA LEU A 17 -7.67 -15.51 -13.82
C LEU A 17 -8.23 -14.19 -14.35
N ILE A 18 -9.55 -13.99 -14.27
CA ILE A 18 -10.19 -12.72 -14.63
C ILE A 18 -9.66 -11.59 -13.77
N SER A 19 -9.43 -11.82 -12.47
CA SER A 19 -8.87 -10.81 -11.58
C SER A 19 -7.42 -10.48 -11.95
N THR A 20 -6.58 -11.47 -12.25
CA THR A 20 -5.20 -11.25 -12.72
C THR A 20 -5.17 -10.42 -14.00
N VAL A 21 -5.96 -10.80 -15.00
CA VAL A 21 -6.07 -10.05 -16.26
C VAL A 21 -6.65 -8.65 -16.02
N GLY A 22 -7.63 -8.54 -15.13
CA GLY A 22 -8.25 -7.26 -14.75
C GLY A 22 -7.25 -6.29 -14.12
N PHE A 23 -6.42 -6.74 -13.18
CA PHE A 23 -5.38 -5.90 -12.58
C PHE A 23 -4.27 -5.56 -13.59
N ALA A 24 -3.91 -6.48 -14.49
CA ALA A 24 -3.01 -6.15 -15.60
C ALA A 24 -3.61 -5.08 -16.53
N ALA A 25 -4.91 -5.15 -16.83
CA ALA A 25 -5.60 -4.14 -17.61
C ALA A 25 -5.67 -2.79 -16.88
N VAL A 26 -5.89 -2.78 -15.56
CA VAL A 26 -5.81 -1.56 -14.75
C VAL A 26 -4.41 -0.95 -14.84
N HIS A 27 -3.36 -1.76 -14.66
CA HIS A 27 -1.97 -1.29 -14.72
C HIS A 27 -1.57 -0.72 -16.08
N HIS A 28 -1.94 -1.39 -17.18
CA HIS A 28 -1.51 -0.99 -18.53
C HIS A 28 -2.43 0.01 -19.22
N LEU A 29 -3.73 0.01 -18.93
CA LEU A 29 -4.73 0.81 -19.65
C LEU A 29 -5.29 1.94 -18.80
N VAL A 30 -5.69 1.66 -17.56
CA VAL A 30 -6.39 2.65 -16.72
C VAL A 30 -5.40 3.58 -16.03
N ALA A 31 -4.31 3.04 -15.49
CA ALA A 31 -3.38 3.81 -14.69
C ALA A 31 -2.61 4.90 -15.46
N PRO A 32 -2.18 4.70 -16.73
CA PRO A 32 -1.59 5.78 -17.53
C PRO A 32 -2.56 6.94 -17.75
N GLU A 33 -3.84 6.67 -18.03
CA GLU A 33 -4.86 7.71 -18.21
C GLU A 33 -5.12 8.46 -16.91
N PHE A 34 -5.22 7.73 -15.79
CA PHE A 34 -5.37 8.34 -14.48
C PHE A 34 -4.17 9.21 -14.08
N ALA A 35 -2.94 8.75 -14.35
CA ALA A 35 -1.74 9.53 -14.09
C ALA A 35 -1.64 10.77 -14.99
N GLN A 36 -2.00 10.66 -16.26
CA GLN A 36 -2.08 11.81 -17.18
C GLN A 36 -3.14 12.83 -16.75
N PHE A 37 -4.27 12.38 -16.22
CA PHE A 37 -5.29 13.27 -15.66
C PHE A 37 -4.74 14.08 -14.47
N LEU A 38 -3.98 13.45 -13.58
CA LEU A 38 -3.43 14.11 -12.39
C LEU A 38 -2.18 14.97 -12.66
N LEU A 39 -1.30 14.54 -13.54
CA LEU A 39 -0.02 15.20 -13.83
C LEU A 39 -0.06 16.12 -15.06
N GLY A 40 -0.99 15.86 -15.98
CA GLY A 40 -0.95 16.36 -17.35
C GLY A 40 -0.09 15.50 -18.28
N LYS A 41 -0.50 15.40 -19.54
CA LYS A 41 0.14 14.58 -20.57
C LYS A 41 1.64 14.84 -20.74
N LYS A 42 2.05 16.11 -20.77
CA LYS A 42 3.47 16.49 -20.95
C LYS A 42 4.34 15.98 -19.81
N ALA A 43 3.86 16.04 -18.56
CA ALA A 43 4.61 15.57 -17.40
C ALA A 43 4.70 14.03 -17.39
N TRP A 44 3.61 13.34 -17.74
CA TRP A 44 3.61 11.89 -17.91
C TRP A 44 4.61 11.42 -18.99
N ASP A 45 4.59 12.08 -20.16
CA ASP A 45 5.47 11.74 -21.28
C ASP A 45 6.95 11.89 -20.91
N ALA A 46 7.28 12.81 -19.99
CA ALA A 46 8.62 13.02 -19.46
C ALA A 46 9.06 12.03 -18.36
N LEU A 47 8.14 11.22 -17.79
CA LEU A 47 8.48 10.25 -16.76
C LEU A 47 9.34 9.10 -17.33
N GLY A 48 10.40 8.75 -16.59
CA GLY A 48 11.16 7.53 -16.85
C GLY A 48 10.38 6.26 -16.48
N THR A 49 10.86 5.11 -16.96
CA THR A 49 10.18 3.80 -16.79
C THR A 49 9.82 3.49 -15.35
N ARG A 50 10.73 3.75 -14.40
CA ARG A 50 10.50 3.46 -12.98
C ARG A 50 9.34 4.26 -12.39
N ASP A 51 9.25 5.55 -12.69
CA ASP A 51 8.16 6.38 -12.17
C ASP A 51 6.83 6.03 -12.82
N ARG A 52 6.82 5.66 -14.12
CA ARG A 52 5.62 5.17 -14.81
C ARG A 52 5.09 3.90 -14.13
N VAL A 53 5.96 2.90 -13.94
CA VAL A 53 5.60 1.66 -13.22
C VAL A 53 5.09 1.98 -11.82
N GLY A 54 5.74 2.90 -11.09
CA GLY A 54 5.26 3.35 -9.79
C GLY A 54 3.82 3.89 -9.82
N TRP A 55 3.49 4.77 -10.77
CA TRP A 55 2.12 5.26 -10.94
C TRP A 55 1.15 4.11 -11.24
N GLN A 56 1.55 3.18 -12.10
CA GLN A 56 0.73 2.06 -12.51
C GLN A 56 0.47 1.08 -11.35
N SER A 57 1.49 0.78 -10.54
CA SER A 57 1.38 -0.07 -9.36
C SER A 57 0.55 0.59 -8.26
N HIS A 58 0.74 1.88 -7.98
CA HIS A 58 -0.06 2.61 -6.99
C HIS A 58 -1.54 2.73 -7.39
N ALA A 59 -1.85 2.94 -8.66
CA ALA A 59 -3.23 2.94 -9.15
C ALA A 59 -3.89 1.55 -9.02
N SER A 60 -3.16 0.49 -9.39
CA SER A 60 -3.67 -0.90 -9.30
C SER A 60 -3.90 -1.32 -7.85
N SER A 61 -2.96 -0.97 -6.96
CA SER A 61 -3.08 -1.18 -5.51
C SER A 61 -4.27 -0.42 -4.91
N LEU A 62 -4.51 0.83 -5.35
CA LEU A 62 -5.67 1.60 -4.92
C LEU A 62 -6.98 0.90 -5.31
N VAL A 63 -7.11 0.46 -6.57
CA VAL A 63 -8.29 -0.29 -7.05
C VAL A 63 -8.48 -1.58 -6.25
N HIS A 64 -7.42 -2.35 -6.02
CA HIS A 64 -7.50 -3.57 -5.22
C HIS A 64 -7.99 -3.29 -3.80
N SER A 65 -7.39 -2.32 -3.12
CA SER A 65 -7.76 -2.00 -1.72
C SER A 65 -9.22 -1.55 -1.59
N LEU A 66 -9.73 -0.75 -2.53
CA LEU A 66 -11.14 -0.32 -2.55
C LEU A 66 -12.10 -1.48 -2.85
N LEU A 67 -11.68 -2.45 -3.66
CA LEU A 67 -12.49 -3.64 -3.99
C LEU A 67 -12.48 -4.68 -2.86
N ILE A 68 -11.31 -4.95 -2.26
CA ILE A 68 -11.13 -6.07 -1.34
C ILE A 68 -11.69 -5.78 0.04
N LEU A 69 -11.71 -4.52 0.48
CA LEU A 69 -12.28 -4.13 1.77
C LEU A 69 -13.76 -4.49 1.93
N PRO A 70 -14.68 -4.12 1.02
CA PRO A 70 -16.08 -4.54 1.12
C PRO A 70 -16.24 -6.07 0.94
N LEU A 71 -15.42 -6.69 0.08
CA LEU A 71 -15.45 -8.15 -0.09
C LEU A 71 -14.97 -8.91 1.16
N ALA A 72 -14.05 -8.33 1.94
CA ALA A 72 -13.60 -8.87 3.21
C ALA A 72 -14.65 -8.62 4.31
N ALA A 73 -15.24 -7.42 4.34
CA ALA A 73 -16.30 -7.07 5.30
C ALA A 73 -17.50 -8.02 5.23
N ARG A 74 -17.96 -8.40 4.02
CA ARG A 74 -19.05 -9.38 3.86
C ARG A 74 -18.72 -10.78 4.42
N CYS A 75 -17.45 -11.10 4.64
CA CYS A 75 -17.02 -12.39 5.16
C CYS A 75 -16.91 -12.42 6.69
N LEU A 76 -16.96 -11.28 7.38
CA LEU A 76 -16.73 -11.20 8.83
C LEU A 76 -17.81 -11.93 9.64
N HIS A 77 -19.05 -11.91 9.16
CA HIS A 77 -20.21 -12.44 9.88
C HIS A 77 -20.73 -13.76 9.29
N ILE A 78 -19.92 -14.47 8.49
CA ILE A 78 -20.32 -15.77 7.95
C ILE A 78 -20.33 -16.81 9.08
N PRO A 79 -21.50 -17.41 9.41
CA PRO A 79 -21.60 -18.36 10.52
C PRO A 79 -20.72 -19.60 10.33
N ALA A 80 -20.61 -20.11 9.10
CA ALA A 80 -19.79 -21.28 8.79
C ALA A 80 -18.30 -21.08 9.14
N LEU A 81 -17.76 -19.87 8.92
CA LEU A 81 -16.37 -19.55 9.26
C LEU A 81 -16.19 -19.36 10.77
N ALA A 82 -17.21 -18.90 11.48
CA ALA A 82 -17.16 -18.69 12.93
C ALA A 82 -17.33 -19.99 13.71
N ALA A 83 -18.13 -20.93 13.18
CA ALA A 83 -18.36 -22.25 13.76
C ALA A 83 -17.09 -23.11 13.77
N ASP A 84 -16.28 -23.02 12.70
CA ASP A 84 -14.97 -23.65 12.63
C ASP A 84 -13.95 -22.65 12.04
N ARG A 85 -13.12 -22.09 12.91
CA ARG A 85 -12.11 -21.10 12.51
C ARG A 85 -10.93 -21.71 11.76
N ALA A 86 -10.71 -23.02 11.89
CA ALA A 86 -9.62 -23.74 11.25
C ALA A 86 -10.02 -24.20 9.84
N PHE A 87 -11.15 -24.91 9.71
CA PHE A 87 -11.53 -25.58 8.46
C PHE A 87 -12.86 -25.11 7.88
N GLY A 88 -13.54 -24.16 8.52
CA GLY A 88 -14.79 -23.59 8.01
C GLY A 88 -14.62 -22.99 6.61
N TRP A 89 -15.57 -23.27 5.73
CA TRP A 89 -15.56 -22.82 4.34
C TRP A 89 -16.88 -22.17 3.95
N ASP A 90 -16.80 -21.19 3.06
CA ASP A 90 -17.96 -20.57 2.42
C ASP A 90 -17.55 -20.06 1.03
N PRO A 91 -18.33 -20.29 -0.04
CA PRO A 91 -18.01 -19.83 -1.39
C PRO A 91 -17.75 -18.32 -1.48
N ARG A 92 -18.33 -17.51 -0.60
CA ARG A 92 -18.04 -16.07 -0.51
C ARG A 92 -16.59 -15.83 -0.13
N ALA A 93 -16.04 -16.56 0.83
CA ALA A 93 -14.62 -16.48 1.16
C ALA A 93 -13.75 -16.96 -0.02
N GLY A 94 -14.20 -17.99 -0.74
CA GLY A 94 -13.54 -18.44 -1.98
C GLY A 94 -13.47 -17.36 -3.05
N THR A 95 -14.55 -16.63 -3.33
CA THR A 95 -14.52 -15.47 -4.25
C THR A 95 -13.56 -14.37 -3.76
N LEU A 96 -13.53 -14.09 -2.45
CA LEU A 96 -12.62 -13.11 -1.87
C LEU A 96 -11.15 -13.52 -2.10
N PHE A 97 -10.83 -14.79 -1.87
CA PHE A 97 -9.48 -15.33 -2.07
C PHE A 97 -9.11 -15.43 -3.55
N ALA A 98 -10.06 -15.65 -4.43
CA ALA A 98 -9.82 -15.66 -5.88
C ALA A 98 -9.41 -14.27 -6.38
N VAL A 99 -10.15 -13.23 -5.98
CA VAL A 99 -9.85 -11.84 -6.36
C VAL A 99 -8.48 -11.42 -5.83
N THR A 100 -8.19 -11.67 -4.55
CA THR A 100 -6.91 -11.27 -3.96
C THR A 100 -5.74 -12.11 -4.49
N SER A 101 -5.91 -13.42 -4.72
CA SER A 101 -4.86 -14.25 -5.33
C SER A 101 -4.57 -13.77 -6.75
N GLY A 102 -5.60 -13.36 -7.50
CA GLY A 102 -5.44 -12.80 -8.83
C GLY A 102 -4.63 -11.50 -8.82
N TYR A 103 -4.90 -10.62 -7.85
CA TYR A 103 -4.09 -9.41 -7.59
C TYR A 103 -2.65 -9.75 -7.22
N PHE A 104 -2.43 -10.60 -6.22
CA PHE A 104 -1.07 -10.91 -5.75
C PHE A 104 -0.26 -11.70 -6.78
N LEU A 105 -0.89 -12.44 -7.69
CA LEU A 105 -0.22 -13.04 -8.83
C LEU A 105 0.32 -11.96 -9.77
N TRP A 106 -0.53 -11.01 -10.15
CA TRP A 106 -0.13 -9.87 -10.98
C TRP A 106 0.95 -9.01 -10.29
N ASP A 107 0.74 -8.67 -9.02
CA ASP A 107 1.65 -7.84 -8.20
C ASP A 107 3.03 -8.50 -8.06
N SER A 108 3.08 -9.81 -7.82
CA SER A 108 4.33 -10.57 -7.76
C SER A 108 5.09 -10.53 -9.07
N VAL A 109 4.40 -10.68 -10.22
CA VAL A 109 5.03 -10.59 -11.54
C VAL A 109 5.61 -9.19 -11.76
N VAL A 110 4.85 -8.13 -11.48
CA VAL A 110 5.32 -6.75 -11.63
C VAL A 110 6.51 -6.46 -10.71
N CYS A 111 6.44 -6.88 -9.45
CA CYS A 111 7.53 -6.72 -8.47
C CYS A 111 8.81 -7.44 -8.92
N ILE A 112 8.70 -8.63 -9.52
CA ILE A 112 9.85 -9.40 -10.00
C ILE A 112 10.45 -8.76 -11.26
N VAL A 113 9.61 -8.40 -12.23
CA VAL A 113 10.05 -7.86 -13.54
C VAL A 113 10.64 -6.46 -13.40
N HIS A 114 10.05 -5.60 -12.58
CA HIS A 114 10.45 -4.20 -12.44
C HIS A 114 11.25 -3.89 -11.17
N TYR A 115 11.48 -4.90 -10.33
CA TYR A 115 12.22 -4.81 -9.07
C TYR A 115 11.79 -3.63 -8.19
N GLU A 116 10.60 -3.72 -7.60
CA GLU A 116 10.06 -2.68 -6.70
C GLU A 116 10.67 -2.72 -5.28
N GLY A 117 11.46 -3.74 -4.98
CA GLY A 117 12.22 -3.91 -3.74
C GLY A 117 11.87 -5.22 -3.02
N ILE A 118 12.87 -5.77 -2.32
CA ILE A 118 12.77 -7.11 -1.72
C ILE A 118 11.59 -7.26 -0.75
N GLY A 119 11.26 -6.21 0.03
CA GLY A 119 10.14 -6.26 0.97
C GLY A 119 8.77 -6.40 0.29
N PHE A 120 8.55 -5.70 -0.83
CA PHE A 120 7.31 -5.81 -1.60
C PHE A 120 7.23 -7.14 -2.36
N MET A 121 8.35 -7.60 -2.93
CA MET A 121 8.41 -8.91 -3.58
C MET A 121 8.11 -10.06 -2.61
N VAL A 122 8.74 -10.07 -1.42
CA VAL A 122 8.50 -11.07 -0.38
C VAL A 122 7.05 -10.99 0.12
N HIS A 123 6.52 -9.77 0.29
CA HIS A 123 5.11 -9.58 0.66
C HIS A 123 4.16 -10.19 -0.37
N GLY A 124 4.29 -9.82 -1.65
CA GLY A 124 3.41 -10.29 -2.72
C GLY A 124 3.43 -11.81 -2.86
N LEU A 125 4.62 -12.42 -2.83
CA LEU A 125 4.78 -13.87 -2.90
C LEU A 125 4.22 -14.59 -1.68
N ALA A 126 4.43 -14.05 -0.48
CA ALA A 126 3.87 -14.62 0.75
C ALA A 126 2.34 -14.57 0.75
N CYS A 127 1.76 -13.42 0.39
CA CYS A 127 0.32 -13.27 0.25
C CYS A 127 -0.26 -14.23 -0.80
N LEU A 128 0.35 -14.30 -1.99
CA LEU A 128 -0.06 -15.22 -3.05
C LEU A 128 -0.08 -16.68 -2.56
N ALA A 129 1.00 -17.12 -1.91
CA ALA A 129 1.10 -18.48 -1.39
C ALA A 129 0.01 -18.77 -0.34
N ILE A 130 -0.19 -17.86 0.63
CA ILE A 130 -1.18 -18.02 1.71
C ILE A 130 -2.60 -18.11 1.15
N TYR A 131 -2.97 -17.23 0.22
CA TYR A 131 -4.33 -17.20 -0.33
C TYR A 131 -4.59 -18.32 -1.35
N LEU A 132 -3.58 -18.79 -2.09
CA LEU A 132 -3.70 -20.00 -2.91
C LEU A 132 -3.88 -21.26 -2.06
N ASN A 133 -3.18 -21.36 -0.93
CA ASN A 133 -3.33 -22.50 -0.02
C ASN A 133 -4.71 -22.51 0.67
N ALA A 134 -5.35 -21.35 0.86
CA ALA A 134 -6.66 -21.25 1.51
C ALA A 134 -7.80 -21.97 0.74
N PHE A 135 -7.62 -22.27 -0.56
CA PHE A 135 -8.58 -23.06 -1.35
C PHE A 135 -8.63 -24.54 -0.99
N ARG A 136 -7.64 -25.05 -0.25
CA ARG A 136 -7.80 -26.26 0.56
C ARG A 136 -8.24 -25.76 1.93
N PRO A 137 -9.54 -25.85 2.26
CA PRO A 137 -10.20 -24.99 3.22
C PRO A 137 -9.48 -24.99 4.56
N PHE A 138 -8.66 -23.95 4.76
CA PHE A 138 -7.84 -23.78 5.94
C PHE A 138 -7.67 -22.30 6.23
N LEU A 139 -8.05 -21.91 7.45
CA LEU A 139 -7.97 -20.57 8.03
C LEU A 139 -8.69 -19.48 7.22
N ALA A 140 -9.76 -19.84 6.50
CA ALA A 140 -10.58 -18.89 5.75
C ALA A 140 -11.20 -17.79 6.66
N TYR A 141 -11.51 -18.13 7.91
CA TYR A 141 -11.92 -17.19 8.94
C TYR A 141 -10.89 -16.07 9.16
N TYR A 142 -9.61 -16.42 9.23
CA TYR A 142 -8.51 -15.48 9.45
C TYR A 142 -8.07 -14.80 8.17
N GLY A 143 -8.00 -15.52 7.04
CA GLY A 143 -7.63 -14.97 5.75
C GLY A 143 -8.51 -13.80 5.33
N SER A 144 -9.82 -13.93 5.54
CA SER A 144 -10.78 -12.84 5.27
C SER A 144 -10.58 -11.62 6.17
N ARG A 145 -10.18 -11.83 7.43
CA ARG A 145 -9.90 -10.76 8.40
C ARG A 145 -8.57 -10.07 8.16
N PHE A 146 -7.54 -10.82 7.75
CA PHE A 146 -6.25 -10.25 7.39
C PHE A 146 -6.33 -9.35 6.14
N LEU A 147 -7.28 -9.56 5.23
CA LEU A 147 -7.50 -8.63 4.11
C LEU A 147 -8.01 -7.25 4.54
N LEU A 148 -8.53 -7.09 5.77
CA LEU A 148 -8.86 -5.76 6.32
C LEU A 148 -7.61 -4.90 6.57
N TRP A 149 -6.41 -5.49 6.53
CA TRP A 149 -5.15 -4.75 6.61
C TRP A 149 -5.00 -3.74 5.46
N GLU A 150 -5.68 -3.98 4.34
CA GLU A 150 -5.75 -3.07 3.20
C GLU A 150 -6.44 -1.73 3.53
N LEU A 151 -7.04 -1.56 4.71
CA LEU A 151 -7.74 -0.33 5.10
C LEU A 151 -6.85 0.92 5.04
N SER A 152 -5.55 0.75 5.26
CA SER A 152 -4.58 1.85 5.18
C SER A 152 -3.98 2.06 3.79
N THR A 153 -4.17 1.12 2.86
CA THR A 153 -3.62 1.17 1.49
C THR A 153 -4.17 2.32 0.64
N PRO A 154 -5.48 2.68 0.68
CA PRO A 154 -5.98 3.83 -0.05
C PRO A 154 -5.24 5.12 0.33
N PHE A 155 -5.05 5.35 1.63
CA PHE A 155 -4.37 6.53 2.15
C PHE A 155 -2.87 6.52 1.83
N LEU A 156 -2.24 5.34 1.76
CA LEU A 156 -0.85 5.19 1.35
C LEU A 156 -0.68 5.62 -0.12
N ASN A 157 -1.53 5.12 -1.01
CA ASN A 157 -1.51 5.45 -2.43
C ASN A 157 -1.78 6.94 -2.66
N ILE A 158 -2.81 7.50 -2.00
CA ILE A 158 -3.11 8.94 -2.06
C ILE A 158 -1.92 9.76 -1.53
N HIS A 159 -1.29 9.35 -0.43
CA HIS A 159 -0.14 10.08 0.11
C HIS A 159 1.02 10.15 -0.89
N TRP A 160 1.33 9.02 -1.53
CA TRP A 160 2.35 8.93 -2.56
C TRP A 160 2.01 9.79 -3.78
N MET A 161 0.75 9.78 -4.23
CA MET A 161 0.30 10.60 -5.36
C MET A 161 0.39 12.10 -5.05
N LEU A 162 0.07 12.51 -3.81
CA LEU A 162 0.25 13.90 -3.36
C LEU A 162 1.73 14.32 -3.39
N ASP A 163 2.66 13.43 -3.00
CA ASP A 163 4.10 13.70 -3.13
C ASP A 163 4.50 13.87 -4.61
N LYS A 164 3.99 13.00 -5.50
CA LYS A 164 4.36 13.01 -6.93
C LYS A 164 3.71 14.14 -7.74
N THR A 165 2.63 14.74 -7.25
CA THR A 165 1.97 15.90 -7.85
C THR A 165 2.45 17.23 -7.28
N GLY A 166 3.54 17.23 -6.49
CA GLY A 166 4.12 18.45 -5.93
C GLY A 166 3.33 19.05 -4.76
N GLN A 167 2.43 18.28 -4.16
CA GLN A 167 1.65 18.69 -2.99
C GLN A 167 2.32 18.34 -1.66
N THR A 168 3.64 18.11 -1.67
CA THR A 168 4.40 17.80 -0.47
C THR A 168 4.30 18.95 0.54
N GLY A 169 3.85 18.63 1.76
CA GLY A 169 3.69 19.61 2.84
C GLY A 169 2.36 20.37 2.83
N SER A 170 1.45 20.09 1.89
CA SER A 170 0.13 20.71 1.87
C SER A 170 -0.74 20.27 3.06
N PRO A 171 -1.76 21.06 3.45
CA PRO A 171 -2.73 20.65 4.48
C PRO A 171 -3.43 19.33 4.13
N LEU A 172 -3.73 19.10 2.85
CA LEU A 172 -4.34 17.87 2.36
C LEU A 172 -3.42 16.66 2.61
N GLN A 173 -2.13 16.78 2.28
CA GLN A 173 -1.17 15.71 2.52
C GLN A 173 -0.98 15.45 4.02
N PHE A 174 -1.01 16.50 4.85
CA PHE A 174 -0.92 16.36 6.30
C PHE A 174 -2.11 15.57 6.86
N VAL A 175 -3.34 15.96 6.52
CA VAL A 175 -4.56 15.26 6.95
C VAL A 175 -4.55 13.80 6.47
N ASN A 176 -4.24 13.57 5.20
CA ASN A 176 -4.13 12.21 4.66
C ASN A 176 -3.04 11.40 5.38
N GLY A 177 -1.89 12.02 5.70
CA GLY A 177 -0.82 11.38 6.47
C GLY A 177 -1.24 10.97 7.88
N LEU A 178 -2.06 11.78 8.56
CA LEU A 178 -2.62 11.42 9.87
C LEU A 178 -3.57 10.22 9.77
N ILE A 179 -4.45 10.22 8.75
CA ILE A 179 -5.38 9.10 8.52
C ILE A 179 -4.61 7.84 8.15
N LEU A 180 -3.59 7.94 7.29
CA LEU A 180 -2.69 6.83 6.93
C LEU A 180 -2.04 6.21 8.18
N LEU A 181 -1.39 7.02 9.03
CA LEU A 181 -0.74 6.51 10.23
C LEU A 181 -1.74 5.86 11.19
N SER A 182 -2.91 6.47 11.38
CA SER A 182 -3.95 5.97 12.28
C SER A 182 -4.54 4.65 11.79
N THR A 183 -4.89 4.58 10.50
CA THR A 183 -5.43 3.36 9.89
C THR A 183 -4.39 2.25 9.80
N PHE A 184 -3.11 2.58 9.56
CA PHE A 184 -2.03 1.59 9.54
C PHE A 184 -1.81 1.01 10.93
N ALA A 185 -1.68 1.86 11.96
CA ALA A 185 -1.52 1.40 13.33
C ALA A 185 -2.73 0.58 13.80
N GLY A 186 -3.95 1.06 13.53
CA GLY A 186 -5.19 0.39 13.92
C GLY A 186 -5.40 -0.96 13.22
N ALA A 187 -5.37 -0.99 11.89
CA ALA A 187 -5.69 -2.19 11.12
C ALA A 187 -4.55 -3.21 11.12
N ARG A 188 -3.30 -2.77 10.90
CA ARG A 188 -2.16 -3.68 10.71
C ARG A 188 -1.46 -4.04 12.01
N LEU A 189 -1.24 -3.07 12.91
CA LEU A 189 -0.50 -3.34 14.15
C LEU A 189 -1.39 -3.78 15.30
N ALA A 190 -2.50 -3.09 15.58
CA ALA A 190 -3.38 -3.46 16.68
C ALA A 190 -4.27 -4.65 16.30
N TYR A 191 -5.21 -4.46 15.37
CA TYR A 191 -6.13 -5.51 14.93
C TYR A 191 -5.39 -6.70 14.33
N GLY A 192 -4.39 -6.44 13.47
CA GLY A 192 -3.57 -7.48 12.86
C GLY A 192 -2.80 -8.34 13.86
N SER A 193 -2.25 -7.77 14.94
CA SER A 193 -1.57 -8.56 15.98
C SER A 193 -2.56 -9.41 16.78
N ILE A 194 -3.75 -8.87 17.12
CA ILE A 194 -4.80 -9.64 17.81
C ILE A 194 -5.24 -10.83 16.94
N MET A 195 -5.50 -10.60 15.65
CA MET A 195 -5.85 -11.67 14.72
C MET A 195 -4.72 -12.67 14.52
N SER A 196 -3.46 -12.21 14.49
CA SER A 196 -2.29 -13.09 14.36
C SER A 196 -2.07 -13.97 15.59
N TYR A 197 -2.35 -13.46 16.79
CA TYR A 197 -2.34 -14.27 18.01
C TYR A 197 -3.41 -15.37 17.96
N GLN A 198 -4.66 -15.01 17.65
CA GLN A 198 -5.76 -15.99 17.54
C GLN A 198 -5.53 -17.02 16.42
N PHE A 199 -5.00 -16.56 15.29
CA PHE A 199 -4.59 -17.41 14.17
C PHE A 199 -3.52 -18.41 14.61
N SER A 200 -2.50 -17.95 15.37
CA SER A 200 -1.43 -18.80 15.85
C SER A 200 -1.97 -19.90 16.76
N GLN A 201 -2.87 -19.56 17.69
CA GLN A 201 -3.55 -20.56 18.53
C GLN A 201 -4.25 -21.63 17.69
N THR A 202 -5.08 -21.21 16.72
CA THR A 202 -5.81 -22.14 15.84
C THR A 202 -4.87 -23.00 14.98
N LEU A 203 -3.79 -22.41 14.47
CA LEU A 203 -2.78 -23.10 13.69
C LEU A 203 -2.05 -24.17 14.52
N PHE A 204 -1.70 -23.85 15.77
CA PHE A 204 -1.06 -24.81 16.70
C PHE A 204 -2.01 -25.92 17.14
N GLU A 205 -3.27 -25.62 17.40
CA GLU A 205 -4.30 -26.62 17.72
C GLU A 205 -4.54 -27.59 16.54
N SER A 206 -4.43 -27.08 15.31
CA SER A 206 -4.63 -27.86 14.08
C SER A 206 -3.37 -28.59 13.59
N ARG A 207 -2.24 -28.48 14.29
CA ARG A 207 -0.91 -28.92 13.79
C ARG A 207 -0.85 -30.40 13.40
N ASP A 208 -1.55 -31.27 14.15
CA ASP A 208 -1.48 -32.72 13.96
C ASP A 208 -2.30 -33.17 12.73
N GLY A 209 -3.21 -32.31 12.24
CA GLY A 209 -4.03 -32.53 11.05
C GLY A 209 -3.42 -31.98 9.75
N LEU A 210 -2.31 -31.25 9.83
CA LEU A 210 -1.74 -30.50 8.70
C LEU A 210 -0.42 -31.11 8.22
N PRO A 211 -0.14 -31.11 6.91
CA PRO A 211 1.20 -31.33 6.41
C PRO A 211 2.17 -30.30 7.00
N SER A 212 3.35 -30.75 7.44
CA SER A 212 4.37 -29.89 8.07
C SER A 212 4.75 -28.68 7.21
N ALA A 213 4.80 -28.84 5.88
CA ALA A 213 5.05 -27.75 4.94
C ALA A 213 3.96 -26.67 4.96
N VAL A 214 2.68 -27.06 5.07
CA VAL A 214 1.55 -26.13 5.14
C VAL A 214 1.60 -25.37 6.47
N PHE A 215 1.79 -26.10 7.59
CA PHE A 215 1.96 -25.49 8.90
C PHE A 215 3.10 -24.47 8.92
N ALA A 216 4.28 -24.86 8.42
CA ALA A 216 5.44 -23.98 8.33
C ALA A 216 5.17 -22.76 7.44
N GLY A 217 4.54 -22.96 6.28
CA GLY A 217 4.20 -21.87 5.36
C GLY A 217 3.30 -20.81 5.99
N TYR A 218 2.26 -21.22 6.72
CA TYR A 218 1.37 -20.31 7.44
C TYR A 218 2.06 -19.63 8.62
N ALA A 219 2.86 -20.35 9.41
CA ALA A 219 3.59 -19.80 10.55
C ALA A 219 4.63 -18.76 10.11
N PHE A 220 5.50 -19.11 9.16
CA PHE A 220 6.51 -18.20 8.63
C PHE A 220 5.88 -17.04 7.85
N GLY A 221 4.83 -17.32 7.07
CA GLY A 221 4.10 -16.28 6.35
C GLY A 221 3.52 -15.22 7.28
N ASN A 222 2.85 -15.63 8.37
CA ASN A 222 2.31 -14.70 9.35
C ASN A 222 3.42 -13.88 10.05
N LEU A 223 4.55 -14.52 10.41
CA LEU A 223 5.70 -13.84 11.02
C LEU A 223 6.30 -12.78 10.07
N ILE A 224 6.53 -13.15 8.81
CA ILE A 224 7.07 -12.26 7.78
C ILE A 224 6.14 -11.06 7.56
N LEU A 225 4.84 -11.30 7.37
CA LEU A 225 3.89 -10.24 7.09
C LEU A 225 3.75 -9.25 8.26
N ASN A 226 3.72 -9.75 9.51
CA ASN A 226 3.74 -8.87 10.68
C ASN A 226 5.07 -8.11 10.81
N GLY A 227 6.20 -8.76 10.55
CA GLY A 227 7.52 -8.13 10.55
C GLY A 227 7.61 -6.98 9.54
N LEU A 228 7.08 -7.19 8.33
CA LEU A 228 7.01 -6.16 7.29
C LEU A 228 6.11 -4.99 7.71
N ASN A 229 4.96 -5.26 8.35
CA ASN A 229 4.09 -4.21 8.88
C ASN A 229 4.82 -3.32 9.90
N VAL A 230 5.56 -3.92 10.85
CA VAL A 230 6.37 -3.18 11.83
C VAL A 230 7.48 -2.38 11.14
N PHE A 231 8.15 -2.98 10.15
CA PHE A 231 9.19 -2.31 9.36
C PHE A 231 8.65 -1.07 8.63
N TRP A 232 7.54 -1.21 7.89
CA TRP A 232 6.93 -0.10 7.17
C TRP A 232 6.42 1.00 8.10
N PHE A 233 5.80 0.64 9.22
CA PHE A 233 5.40 1.62 10.23
C PHE A 233 6.59 2.42 10.76
N THR A 234 7.68 1.74 11.09
CA THR A 234 8.91 2.38 11.55
C THR A 234 9.46 3.35 10.49
N ARG A 235 9.45 2.95 9.22
CA ARG A 235 9.83 3.81 8.09
C ARG A 235 8.97 5.06 7.96
N MET A 236 7.65 4.93 8.15
CA MET A 236 6.72 6.07 8.15
C MET A 236 7.02 7.04 9.30
N ILE A 237 7.24 6.54 10.52
CA ILE A 237 7.58 7.38 11.68
C ILE A 237 8.92 8.09 11.48
N VAL A 238 9.93 7.41 10.92
CA VAL A 238 11.22 8.03 10.60
C VAL A 238 11.07 9.13 9.56
N ALA A 239 10.28 8.92 8.51
CA ALA A 239 10.00 9.93 7.49
C ALA A 239 9.31 11.16 8.10
N LEU A 240 8.33 10.94 8.97
CA LEU A 240 7.62 12.01 9.69
C LEU A 240 8.57 12.82 10.58
N ARG A 241 9.40 12.17 11.39
CA ARG A 241 10.38 12.83 12.28
C ARG A 241 11.38 13.69 11.51
N LYS A 242 11.85 13.21 10.35
CA LYS A 242 12.76 13.98 9.49
C LYS A 242 12.13 15.29 9.03
N ARG A 243 10.85 15.29 8.63
CA ARG A 243 10.13 16.50 8.21
C ARG A 243 10.03 17.54 9.33
N PHE A 244 9.76 17.12 10.57
CA PHE A 244 9.74 18.03 11.72
C PHE A 244 11.11 18.62 12.06
N ASN A 245 12.18 17.83 11.94
CA ASN A 245 13.53 18.31 12.23
C ASN A 245 14.04 19.27 11.14
N SER A 246 13.72 19.05 9.87
CA SER A 246 14.04 19.99 8.79
C SER A 246 13.31 21.34 8.97
N GLY A 247 12.02 21.31 9.31
CA GLY A 247 11.26 22.56 9.55
C GLY A 247 11.75 23.39 10.74
N LYS A 248 12.39 22.77 11.74
CA LYS A 248 13.06 23.50 12.84
C LYS A 248 14.36 24.18 12.41
N LYS A 249 15.12 23.57 11.48
CA LYS A 249 16.39 24.12 11.00
C LYS A 249 16.18 25.37 10.14
N ASP A 250 15.16 25.38 9.30
CA ASP A 250 14.83 26.54 8.46
C ASP A 250 14.33 27.73 9.30
N ARG A 251 13.49 27.49 10.31
CA ARG A 251 13.05 28.53 11.26
C ARG A 251 14.16 29.09 12.15
N GLY A 252 15.20 28.30 12.42
CA GLY A 252 16.37 28.75 13.19
C GLY A 252 17.30 29.67 12.41
N ASN A 253 17.31 29.56 11.07
CA ASN A 253 18.20 30.34 10.20
C ASN A 253 17.60 31.70 9.81
N ASP A 254 16.27 31.83 9.78
CA ASP A 254 15.60 33.13 9.60
C ASP A 254 15.79 34.05 10.83
N ASN A 255 15.88 33.49 12.03
CA ASN A 255 16.08 34.27 13.26
C ASN A 255 17.53 34.80 13.43
N THR A 256 18.52 34.23 12.75
CA THR A 256 19.92 34.71 12.77
C THR A 256 20.25 35.69 11.64
N ALA A 257 19.42 35.76 10.58
CA ALA A 257 19.58 36.72 9.49
C ALA A 257 19.05 38.14 9.82
N GLY A 258 18.23 38.29 10.87
CA GLY A 258 17.66 39.57 11.31
C GLY A 258 18.57 40.48 12.15
N ALA A 259 19.80 40.05 12.49
CA ALA A 259 20.65 40.74 13.47
C ALA A 259 21.92 41.40 12.90
N LYS A 260 21.96 41.75 11.61
CA LYS A 260 23.00 42.63 11.04
C LYS A 260 22.39 43.93 10.56
N GLY A 261 22.51 44.95 11.40
CA GLY A 261 22.02 46.30 11.17
C GLY A 261 22.54 46.89 9.86
N ARG A 262 21.63 47.55 9.13
CA ARG A 262 21.99 48.47 8.04
C ARG A 262 22.28 49.85 8.64
N PRO A 263 23.37 50.53 8.27
CA PRO A 263 23.52 51.93 8.60
C PRO A 263 22.54 52.76 7.76
N ILE A 264 21.97 53.76 8.40
CA ILE A 264 21.15 54.82 7.83
C ILE A 264 22.04 55.69 6.95
N SER A 265 21.65 55.94 5.69
CA SER A 265 22.11 57.10 4.94
C SER A 265 20.95 57.74 4.19
N GLN A 266 20.97 59.07 4.21
CA GLN A 266 19.88 59.99 4.00
C GLN A 266 19.56 60.25 2.52
N ALA A 267 18.38 60.86 2.35
CA ALA A 267 17.75 61.41 1.16
C ALA A 267 18.66 62.13 0.14
N ASN A 268 18.30 62.05 -1.15
CA ASN A 268 17.73 63.20 -1.86
C ASN A 268 17.17 62.86 -3.27
N THR A 269 15.89 63.25 -3.42
CA THR A 269 15.18 63.90 -4.53
C THR A 269 15.63 63.83 -6.01
N THR A 270 14.58 63.78 -6.84
CA THR A 270 14.30 64.51 -8.12
C THR A 270 14.39 63.77 -9.46
N THR A 271 13.19 63.64 -10.07
CA THR A 271 12.79 63.84 -11.49
C THR A 271 13.27 62.94 -12.64
N ALA A 272 12.26 62.33 -13.28
CA ALA A 272 11.93 62.31 -14.72
C ALA A 272 13.07 62.31 -15.77
N ASP A 273 13.07 61.31 -16.66
CA ASP A 273 12.63 61.40 -18.07
C ASP A 273 13.27 60.30 -18.95
N GLY A 274 12.53 59.86 -19.97
CA GLY A 274 13.06 59.63 -21.32
C GLY A 274 14.05 58.50 -21.64
N THR A 275 13.58 57.63 -22.54
CA THR A 275 14.32 57.03 -23.68
C THR A 275 15.17 55.75 -23.52
N ALA A 276 14.61 54.69 -24.10
CA ALA A 276 15.21 53.68 -24.97
C ALA A 276 16.74 53.60 -25.12
N ARG A 277 17.30 52.40 -24.85
CA ARG A 277 18.18 51.73 -25.84
C ARG A 277 18.38 50.23 -25.58
N VAL A 278 18.19 49.50 -26.68
CA VAL A 278 18.59 48.14 -27.01
C VAL A 278 20.00 47.75 -26.52
N LYS A 279 20.15 46.55 -25.96
CA LYS A 279 21.37 45.74 -26.18
C LYS A 279 21.12 44.23 -26.00
N LYS A 280 21.14 43.51 -27.13
CA LYS A 280 21.45 42.08 -27.21
C LYS A 280 22.89 41.85 -26.73
N ARG A 281 23.14 40.73 -26.04
CA ARG A 281 24.37 39.94 -26.19
C ARG A 281 24.20 38.54 -25.58
N ASN A 282 24.37 37.57 -26.47
CA ASN A 282 24.81 36.17 -26.35
C ASN A 282 24.19 35.30 -25.25
#